data_AF-A0A2A3M9S8-F1
#
_entry.id   AF-A0A2A3M9S8-F1
#
_cell.length_a   1.000
_cell.length_b   1.000
_cell.length_c   1.000
_cell.angle_alpha   90.00
_cell.angle_beta   90.00
_cell.angle_gamma   90.00
#
_symmetry.space_group_name_H-M   'P 1'
#
loop_
_entity.id
_entity.type
_entity.pdbx_description
1 polymer ?
#
loop_
_entity_poly.entity_id
_entity_poly.type
_entity_poly.pdbx_seq_one_letter_code
_entity_poly.pdbx_strand_id
1 'polypeptide(L)' 'MERLETHRLGLLRRIAAGMNLIEKPADLQLLDELIEQGYADGVETTFSGQRLFLDVRTLPKGDLYLMRSRPPGSS' A
#
# COMPACT_ATOMS: atom_id res chain seq x y z
N MET A 1 14.04 7.71 -9.73
CA MET A 1 12.57 7.63 -9.57
C MET A 1 12.07 6.18 -9.57
N GLU A 2 12.65 5.25 -10.34
CA GLU A 2 12.18 3.84 -10.44
C GLU A 2 12.11 3.04 -9.13
N ARG A 3 13.01 3.26 -8.15
CA ARG A 3 12.98 2.51 -6.89
C ARG A 3 11.75 2.83 -6.03
N LEU A 4 11.36 4.11 -5.98
CA LEU A 4 10.22 4.55 -5.16
C LEU A 4 8.90 4.00 -5.72
N GLU A 5 8.77 4.01 -7.05
CA GLU A 5 7.61 3.46 -7.74
C GLU A 5 7.49 1.93 -7.55
N THR A 6 8.63 1.22 -7.62
CA THR A 6 8.69 -0.22 -7.33
C THR A 6 8.28 -0.53 -5.89
N HIS A 7 8.69 0.30 -4.93
CA HIS A 7 8.36 0.13 -3.51
C HIS A 7 6.87 0.39 -3.23
N ARG A 8 6.28 1.45 -3.80
CA ARG A 8 4.84 1.73 -3.70
C ARG A 8 4.00 0.60 -4.30
N LEU A 9 4.38 0.13 -5.48
CA LEU A 9 3.72 -1.01 -6.13
C LEU A 9 3.85 -2.29 -5.29
N GLY A 10 5.02 -2.53 -4.71
CA GLY A 10 5.27 -3.67 -3.83
C GLY A 10 4.38 -3.65 -2.58
N LEU A 11 4.26 -2.48 -1.93
CA LEU A 11 3.38 -2.32 -0.77
C LEU A 11 1.91 -2.52 -1.15
N LEU A 12 1.45 -1.89 -2.23
CA LEU A 12 0.07 -2.02 -2.70
C LEU A 12 -0.29 -3.48 -3.07
N ARG A 13 0.65 -4.23 -3.65
CA ARG A 13 0.48 -5.68 -3.92
C ARG A 13 0.35 -6.48 -2.63
N ARG A 14 1.11 -6.15 -1.58
CA ARG A 14 1.02 -6.83 -0.28
C ARG A 14 -0.33 -6.55 0.38
N ILE A 15 -0.83 -5.32 0.31
CA ILE A 15 -2.16 -4.94 0.81
C ILE A 15 -3.25 -5.73 0.06
N ALA A 16 -3.21 -5.74 -1.27
CA ALA A 16 -4.15 -6.51 -2.09
C ALA A 16 -4.10 -8.02 -1.83
N ALA A 17 -2.95 -8.55 -1.40
CA ALA A 17 -2.80 -9.94 -0.98
C ALA A 17 -3.35 -10.24 0.44
N GLY A 18 -3.88 -9.23 1.14
CA GLY A 18 -4.50 -9.38 2.46
C GLY A 18 -3.67 -8.84 3.62
N MET A 19 -2.61 -8.06 3.36
CA MET A 19 -1.90 -7.35 4.43
C MET A 19 -2.76 -6.23 5.00
N ASN A 20 -3.18 -6.38 6.24
CA ASN A 20 -4.08 -5.47 6.96
C ASN A 20 -3.40 -4.65 8.07
N LEU A 21 -2.15 -4.98 8.41
CA LEU A 21 -1.35 -4.30 9.44
C LEU A 21 -0.05 -3.75 8.82
N ILE A 22 0.21 -2.46 9.04
CA ILE A 22 1.45 -1.80 8.64
C ILE A 22 2.00 -1.02 9.83
N GLU A 23 3.18 -1.43 10.31
CA GLU A 23 3.87 -0.81 11.47
C GLU A 23 5.29 -0.34 11.14
N LYS A 24 5.85 -0.78 10.00
CA LYS A 24 7.23 -0.46 9.62
C LYS A 24 7.31 1.01 9.17
N PRO A 25 8.21 1.84 9.73
CA PRO A 25 8.29 3.26 9.38
C PRO A 25 8.42 3.56 7.89
N ALA A 26 9.19 2.75 7.16
CA ALA A 26 9.33 2.90 5.71
C ALA A 26 8.03 2.58 4.93
N ASP A 27 7.26 1.59 5.39
CA ASP A 27 5.97 1.22 4.78
C ASP A 27 4.88 2.25 5.17
N LEU A 28 4.96 2.87 6.35
CA LEU A 28 4.03 3.92 6.79
C LEU A 28 4.09 5.14 5.88
N GLN A 29 5.30 5.64 5.59
CA GLN A 29 5.47 6.78 4.69
C GLN A 29 4.93 6.49 3.29
N LEU A 30 5.14 5.27 2.78
CA LEU A 30 4.60 4.87 1.49
C LEU A 30 3.08 4.71 1.52
N LEU A 31 2.52 4.24 2.63
CA LEU A 31 1.08 4.11 2.80
C LEU A 31 0.38 5.47 2.82
N ASP A 32 0.96 6.46 3.51
CA ASP A 32 0.45 7.85 3.48
C ASP A 32 0.32 8.35 2.04
N GLU A 33 1.38 8.20 1.24
CA GLU A 33 1.37 8.63 -0.16
C GLU A 33 0.31 7.87 -1.00
N LEU A 34 0.07 6.59 -0.70
CA LEU A 34 -0.96 5.79 -1.36
C LEU A 34 -2.37 6.22 -0.94
N ILE A 35 -2.58 6.60 0.32
CA ILE A 35 -3.84 7.14 0.84
C ILE A 35 -4.13 8.51 0.23
N GLU A 36 -3.14 9.41 0.23
CA GLU A 36 -3.25 10.75 -0.39
C GLU A 36 -3.59 10.66 -1.89
N GLN A 37 -3.06 9.65 -2.58
CA GLN A 37 -3.37 9.39 -3.99
C GLN A 37 -4.67 8.61 -4.21
N GLY A 38 -5.35 8.17 -3.15
CA GLY A 38 -6.60 7.41 -3.21
C GLY A 38 -6.44 5.98 -3.71
N TYR A 39 -5.25 5.39 -3.57
CA TYR A 39 -4.97 3.99 -3.94
C TYR A 39 -5.25 3.00 -2.80
N ALA A 40 -5.13 3.44 -1.55
CA ALA A 40 -5.35 2.62 -0.36
C ALA A 40 -6.14 3.39 0.69
N ASP A 41 -6.65 2.66 1.66
CA ASP A 41 -7.33 3.17 2.86
C ASP A 41 -6.87 2.34 4.06
N GLY A 42 -6.95 2.91 5.26
CA GLY A 42 -6.57 2.26 6.51
C GLY A 42 -6.85 3.12 7.73
N VAL A 43 -6.93 2.47 8.89
CA VAL A 43 -7.17 3.13 10.18
C VAL A 43 -5.84 3.40 10.85
N GLU A 44 -5.46 4.67 10.94
CA GLU A 44 -4.29 5.09 11.70
C GLU A 44 -4.54 4.91 13.21
N THR A 45 -3.56 4.33 13.90
CA THR A 45 -3.54 4.25 15.36
C THR A 45 -2.11 4.36 15.89
N THR A 46 -1.99 4.54 17.20
CA THR A 46 -0.71 4.54 17.90
C THR A 46 -0.72 3.46 18.97
N PHE A 47 0.26 2.55 18.91
CA PHE A 47 0.43 1.48 19.89
C PHE A 47 1.83 1.55 20.49
N SER A 48 1.94 1.60 21.82
CA SER A 48 3.22 1.68 22.53
C SER A 48 4.15 2.82 22.04
N GLY A 49 3.56 3.95 21.65
CA GLY A 49 4.29 5.11 21.11
C GLY A 49 4.74 4.98 19.65
N GLN A 50 4.35 3.90 18.95
CA GLN A 50 4.63 3.69 17.54
C GLN A 50 3.34 3.87 16.73
N ARG A 51 3.43 4.64 15.64
CA ARG A 51 2.34 4.79 14.65
C ARG A 51 2.23 3.50 13.84
N LEU A 52 1.00 3.04 13.62
CA LEU A 52 0.69 1.91 12.76
C LEU A 52 -0.68 2.08 12.11
N PHE A 53 -0.91 1.35 11.03
CA PHE A 53 -2.22 1.28 10.38
C PHE A 53 -2.82 -0.12 10.52
N LEU A 54 -4.11 -0.15 10.83
CA LEU A 54 -4.97 -1.34 10.88
C LEU A 54 -5.99 -1.30 9.74
N ASP A 55 -6.59 -2.46 9.46
CA ASP A 55 -7.64 -2.63 8.44
C ASP A 55 -7.27 -2.04 7.08
N VAL A 56 -5.98 -2.12 6.74
CA VAL A 56 -5.46 -1.59 5.47
C VAL A 56 -6.04 -2.37 4.30
N ARG A 57 -6.53 -1.65 3.30
CA ARG A 57 -7.15 -2.22 2.09
C ARG A 57 -6.82 -1.38 0.86
N THR A 58 -6.84 -2.02 -0.30
CA THR A 58 -6.79 -1.30 -1.58
C THR A 58 -8.14 -0.66 -1.87
N LEU A 59 -8.09 0.50 -2.51
CA LEU A 59 -9.26 1.14 -3.11
C LEU A 59 -9.35 0.77 -4.60
N PRO A 60 -10.51 0.94 -5.26
CA PRO A 60 -10.68 0.59 -6.68
C PRO A 60 -9.63 1.21 -7.60
N LYS A 61 -9.18 2.43 -7.30
CA LYS A 61 -8.10 3.11 -8.04
C LYS A 61 -6.76 2.38 -7.87
N GLY A 62 -6.48 1.85 -6.67
CA GLY A 62 -5.30 1.05 -6.38
C GLY A 62 -5.33 -0.28 -7.12
N ASP A 63 -6.47 -0.96 -7.15
CA ASP A 63 -6.63 -2.21 -7.91
C ASP A 63 -6.42 -2.00 -9.41
N LEU A 64 -6.96 -0.92 -9.98
CA LEU A 64 -6.72 -0.55 -11.38
C LEU A 64 -5.23 -0.27 -11.66
N TYR A 65 -4.55 0.40 -10.74
CA TYR A 65 -3.11 0.61 -10.84
C TYR A 65 -2.34 -0.72 -10.82
N LEU A 66 -2.69 -1.64 -9.91
CA LEU A 66 -2.10 -2.99 -9.86
C LEU A 66 -2.32 -3.78 -11.16
N MET A 67 -3.51 -3.70 -11.75
CA MET A 67 -3.82 -4.36 -13.03
C MET A 67 -2.99 -3.82 -14.18
N ARG A 68 -2.80 -2.50 -14.25
CA ARG A 68 -1.98 -1.84 -15.29
C ARG A 68 -0.49 -2.10 -15.14
N SER A 69 -0.03 -2.29 -13.91
CA SER A 69 1.37 -2.59 -13.58
C SER A 69 1.68 -4.10 -13.53
N ARG A 70 0.74 -4.96 -13.92
CA ARG A 70 1.02 -6.37 -14.21
C ARG A 70 1.71 -6.42 -15.57
N PRO A 71 2.89 -7.05 -15.71
CA PRO A 71 3.46 -7.26 -17.04
C PRO A 71 2.45 -8.05 -17.89
N PRO A 72 2.24 -7.70 -19.17
CA PRO A 72 1.44 -8.52 -20.06
C PRO A 72 2.12 -9.89 -20.18
N GLY A 73 1.44 -10.95 -19.72
CA GLY A 73 1.89 -12.33 -19.90
C GLY A 73 2.37 -13.02 -18.62
N SER A 74 1.46 -13.73 -17.98
CA SER A 74 1.77 -15.02 -17.37
C SER A 74 0.56 -15.90 -17.68
N SER A 75 0.56 -16.41 -18.91
CA SER A 75 -0.26 -17.53 -19.37
C SER A 75 0.58 -18.80 -19.32
#